data_AF-A0A7S2M0J6-F1
#
_entry.id   AF-A0A7S2M0J6-F1
#
_cell.length_a   1.000
_cell.length_b   1.000
_cell.length_c   1.000
_cell.angle_alpha   90.00
_cell.angle_beta   90.00
_cell.angle_gamma   90.00
#
_symmetry.space_group_name_H-M   'P 1'
#
loop_
_entity.id
_entity.type
_entity.pdbx_description
1 polymer ?
#
loop_
_entity_poly.entity_id
_entity_poly.type
_entity_poly.pdbx_seq_one_letter_code
_entity_poly.pdbx_strand_id
1 'polypeptide(L)'
;VLRGAITDEVLGQWWTRLREELPWARPEARKKGSDEIRPIPRMACWLTTEGCQCAYDYGGVSFPPIPMPGWLKELTDVVCSACGLSTPPGSCNANLYRSGYEGVGWHAD
;
A
#
# COMPACT_ATOMS: atom_id res chain seq x y z
N VAL A 1 15.81 -12.55 3.34
CA VAL A 1 15.57 -11.15 3.78
C VAL A 1 16.73 -10.30 3.31
N LEU A 2 16.48 -9.35 2.42
CA LEU A 2 17.50 -8.40 1.95
C LEU A 2 17.67 -7.31 3.02
N ARG A 3 18.93 -6.98 3.36
CA ARG A 3 19.27 -5.94 4.33
C ARG A 3 20.33 -5.03 3.71
N GLY A 4 20.19 -3.71 3.91
CA GLY A 4 21.15 -2.72 3.43
C GLY A 4 21.24 -2.57 1.90
N ALA A 5 20.29 -3.13 1.15
CA ALA A 5 20.26 -2.99 -0.32
C ALA A 5 19.91 -1.56 -0.77
N ILE A 6 19.27 -0.78 0.11
CA ILE A 6 18.89 0.62 -0.10
C ILE A 6 19.39 1.39 1.11
N THR A 7 19.97 2.57 0.90
CA THR A 7 20.56 3.38 1.98
C THR A 7 19.48 4.04 2.84
N ASP A 8 19.80 4.31 4.10
CA ASP A 8 18.86 4.97 5.04
C ASP A 8 18.41 6.35 4.55
N GLU A 9 19.28 7.08 3.85
CA GLU A 9 18.94 8.36 3.21
C GLU A 9 17.82 8.21 2.18
N VAL A 10 17.95 7.24 1.26
CA VAL A 10 16.94 6.95 0.24
C VAL A 10 15.65 6.45 0.88
N LEU A 11 15.75 5.58 1.88
CA LEU A 11 14.59 5.11 2.64
C LEU A 11 13.84 6.26 3.33
N GLY A 12 14.56 7.24 3.88
CA GLY A 12 13.97 8.44 4.49
C GLY A 12 13.25 9.34 3.48
N GLN A 13 13.83 9.50 2.28
CA GLN A 13 13.20 10.24 1.18
C GLN A 13 11.92 9.53 0.70
N TRP A 14 11.98 8.22 0.48
CA TRP A 14 10.83 7.42 0.09
C TRP A 14 9.73 7.46 1.14
N TRP A 15 10.07 7.32 2.43
CA TRP A 15 9.10 7.40 3.51
C TRP A 15 8.34 8.73 3.50
N THR A 16 9.07 9.85 3.42
CA THR A 16 8.49 11.20 3.36
C THR A 16 7.54 11.30 2.17
N ARG A 17 8.00 10.91 0.98
CA ARG A 17 7.22 10.98 -0.25
C ARG A 17 5.98 10.10 -0.24
N LEU A 18 6.11 8.83 0.14
CA LEU A 18 4.99 7.89 0.25
C LEU A 18 3.93 8.42 1.22
N ARG A 19 4.35 8.92 2.37
CA ARG A 19 3.44 9.46 3.39
C ARG A 19 2.69 10.71 2.92
N GLU A 20 3.33 11.58 2.15
CA GLU A 20 2.79 12.89 1.78
C GLU A 20 2.06 12.90 0.44
N GLU A 21 2.48 12.09 -0.53
CA GLU A 21 1.94 12.14 -1.90
C GLU A 21 0.96 11.02 -2.23
N LEU A 22 0.96 9.88 -1.53
CA LEU A 22 -0.03 8.84 -1.81
C LEU A 22 -1.43 9.28 -1.36
N PRO A 23 -2.49 8.91 -2.11
CA PRO A 23 -3.86 9.32 -1.83
C PRO A 23 -4.47 8.43 -0.73
N TRP A 24 -3.91 8.55 0.46
CA TRP A 24 -4.29 7.75 1.62
C TRP A 24 -5.76 7.95 2.00
N ALA A 25 -6.52 6.86 2.04
CA ALA A 25 -7.89 6.85 2.51
C ALA A 25 -8.03 6.02 3.79
N ARG A 26 -9.04 6.34 4.60
CA ARG A 26 -9.42 5.54 5.78
C ARG A 26 -10.92 5.24 5.75
N PRO A 27 -11.35 4.38 4.82
CA PRO A 27 -12.76 4.07 4.65
C PRO A 27 -13.33 3.35 5.87
N GLU A 28 -14.64 3.44 6.01
CA GLU A 28 -15.40 2.68 7.00
C GLU A 28 -15.65 1.26 6.49
N ALA A 29 -15.61 0.31 7.42
CA ALA A 29 -15.84 -1.09 7.16
C ALA A 29 -16.82 -1.65 8.20
N ARG A 30 -17.68 -2.56 7.76
CA ARG A 30 -18.43 -3.40 8.71
C ARG A 30 -17.46 -4.39 9.35
N LYS A 31 -17.39 -4.38 10.67
CA LYS A 31 -16.57 -5.35 11.41
C LYS A 31 -17.13 -6.76 11.19
N LYS A 32 -16.28 -7.71 10.78
CA LYS A 32 -16.68 -9.11 10.58
C LYS A 32 -17.34 -9.67 11.86
N GLY A 33 -18.57 -10.16 11.74
CA GLY A 33 -19.35 -10.70 12.86
C GLY A 33 -20.04 -9.64 13.73
N SER A 34 -20.18 -8.40 13.25
CA SER A 34 -20.86 -7.31 13.96
C SER A 34 -21.56 -6.38 12.97
N ASP A 35 -22.60 -5.67 13.42
CA ASP A 35 -23.23 -4.59 12.67
C ASP A 35 -22.54 -3.23 12.85
N GLU A 36 -21.49 -3.17 13.66
CA GLU A 36 -20.66 -1.99 13.86
C GLU A 36 -19.93 -1.62 12.56
N ILE A 37 -20.18 -0.40 12.07
CA ILE A 37 -19.44 0.24 10.99
C ILE A 37 -18.45 1.22 11.63
N ARG A 38 -17.18 1.10 11.26
CA ARG A 38 -16.12 1.98 11.77
C ARG A 38 -14.97 2.11 10.78
N PRO A 39 -14.18 3.19 10.87
CA PRO A 39 -12.97 3.34 10.06
C PRO A 39 -12.03 2.15 10.26
N ILE A 40 -11.44 1.66 9.17
CA ILE A 40 -10.40 0.62 9.27
C ILE A 40 -9.22 1.13 10.12
N PRO A 41 -8.52 0.25 10.87
CA PRO A 41 -7.46 0.65 11.78
C PRO A 41 -6.11 0.92 11.10
N ARG A 42 -6.12 1.60 9.94
CA ARG A 42 -4.95 2.06 9.16
C ARG A 42 -5.40 3.01 8.05
N MET A 43 -4.50 3.76 7.43
CA MET A 43 -4.79 4.35 6.12
C MET A 43 -4.32 3.40 5.01
N ALA A 44 -5.01 3.38 3.87
CA ALA A 44 -4.68 2.52 2.76
C ALA A 44 -5.04 3.15 1.40
N CYS A 45 -4.39 2.68 0.35
CA CYS A 45 -4.78 2.94 -1.03
C CYS A 45 -4.38 1.76 -1.93
N TRP A 46 -5.14 1.55 -3.00
CA TRP A 46 -4.89 0.51 -4.00
C TRP A 46 -4.33 1.14 -5.27
N LEU A 47 -3.08 0.83 -5.57
CA LEU A 47 -2.35 1.42 -6.69
C LEU A 47 -2.18 0.37 -7.78
N THR A 48 -2.41 0.75 -9.04
CA THR A 48 -2.35 -0.16 -10.19
C THR A 48 -1.64 0.47 -11.36
N THR A 49 -1.22 -0.33 -12.33
CA THR A 49 -0.78 0.19 -13.63
C THR A 49 -1.89 1.02 -14.29
N GLU A 50 -1.47 1.96 -15.14
CA GLU A 50 -2.35 2.83 -15.92
C GLU A 50 -3.42 2.02 -16.66
N GLY A 51 -4.67 2.49 -16.64
CA GLY A 51 -5.80 1.84 -17.32
C GLY A 51 -6.35 0.58 -16.65
N CYS A 52 -5.75 0.08 -15.56
CA CYS A 52 -6.31 -1.05 -14.82
C CYS A 52 -7.61 -0.62 -14.11
N GLN A 53 -8.65 -1.46 -14.21
CA GLN A 53 -9.96 -1.24 -13.59
C GLN A 53 -10.25 -2.20 -12.42
N CYS A 54 -9.27 -3.00 -12.01
CA CYS A 54 -9.44 -3.98 -10.94
C CYS A 54 -9.50 -3.29 -9.58
N ALA A 55 -10.64 -3.37 -8.90
CA ALA A 55 -10.76 -2.98 -7.50
C ALA A 55 -10.10 -4.00 -6.56
N TYR A 56 -9.72 -3.56 -5.36
CA TYR A 56 -9.23 -4.43 -4.30
C TYR A 56 -10.23 -4.48 -3.15
N ASP A 57 -10.82 -5.66 -2.96
CA ASP A 57 -11.82 -5.91 -1.92
C ASP A 57 -11.19 -6.61 -0.72
N TYR A 58 -11.26 -5.97 0.45
CA TYR A 58 -10.74 -6.54 1.68
C TYR A 58 -11.50 -6.06 2.90
N GLY A 59 -11.87 -7.01 3.77
CA GLY A 59 -12.43 -6.69 5.08
C GLY A 59 -13.72 -5.87 5.04
N GLY A 60 -14.55 -6.06 4.00
CA GLY A 60 -15.80 -5.31 3.81
C GLY A 60 -15.61 -3.91 3.20
N VAL A 61 -14.41 -3.60 2.69
CA VAL A 61 -14.08 -2.37 1.97
C VAL A 61 -13.69 -2.72 0.54
N SER A 62 -14.11 -1.87 -0.40
CA SER A 62 -13.62 -1.89 -1.78
C SER A 62 -12.76 -0.66 -2.04
N PHE A 63 -11.52 -0.85 -2.49
CA PHE A 63 -10.63 0.22 -2.89
C PHE A 63 -10.60 0.33 -4.42
N PRO A 64 -10.96 1.50 -5.00
CA PRO A 64 -10.86 1.69 -6.43
C PRO A 64 -9.39 1.68 -6.87
N PRO A 65 -9.10 1.25 -8.11
CA PRO A 65 -7.76 1.33 -8.67
C PRO A 65 -7.33 2.80 -8.83
N ILE A 66 -6.12 3.09 -8.39
CA ILE A 66 -5.49 4.40 -8.56
C ILE A 66 -4.24 4.19 -9.41
N PRO A 67 -4.09 4.89 -10.56
CA PRO A 67 -2.88 4.80 -11.35
C PRO A 67 -1.62 5.12 -10.52
N MET A 68 -0.63 4.24 -10.57
CA MET A 68 0.66 4.46 -9.93
C MET A 68 1.33 5.70 -10.51
N PRO A 69 1.70 6.69 -9.68
CA PRO A 69 2.46 7.84 -10.17
C PRO A 69 3.84 7.39 -10.65
N GLY A 70 4.44 8.15 -11.58
CA GLY A 70 5.72 7.79 -12.21
C GLY A 70 6.83 7.51 -11.20
N TRP A 71 6.92 8.31 -10.15
CA TRP A 71 7.93 8.13 -9.10
C TRP A 71 7.77 6.84 -8.29
N LEU A 72 6.54 6.31 -8.18
CA LEU A 72 6.32 5.05 -7.49
C LEU A 72 6.79 3.87 -8.36
N LYS A 73 6.71 4.01 -9.70
CA LYS A 73 7.29 3.05 -10.64
C LYS A 73 8.81 3.03 -10.52
N GLU A 74 9.44 4.20 -10.47
CA GLU A 74 10.90 4.33 -10.24
C GLU A 74 11.33 3.64 -8.93
N LEU A 75 10.61 3.89 -7.83
CA LEU A 75 10.84 3.19 -6.56
C LEU A 75 10.69 1.67 -6.70
N THR A 76 9.62 1.23 -7.38
CA THR A 76 9.33 -0.18 -7.62
C THR A 76 10.45 -0.84 -8.42
N ASP A 77 11.00 -0.17 -9.43
CA ASP A 77 12.10 -0.67 -10.24
C ASP A 77 13.38 -0.88 -9.42
N VAL A 78 13.69 0.06 -8.50
CA VAL A 78 14.82 -0.09 -7.57
C VAL A 78 14.63 -1.31 -6.67
N VAL A 79 13.42 -1.49 -6.11
CA VAL A 79 13.10 -2.64 -5.26
C VAL A 79 13.16 -3.95 -6.05
N CYS A 80 12.59 -4.00 -7.25
CA CYS A 80 12.63 -5.17 -8.13
C CYS A 80 14.06 -5.55 -8.49
N SER A 81 14.89 -4.58 -8.87
CA SER A 81 16.31 -4.79 -9.16
C SER A 81 17.05 -5.40 -7.96
N ALA A 82 16.86 -4.83 -6.76
CA ALA A 82 17.43 -5.37 -5.53
C ALA A 82 16.94 -6.79 -5.21
N CYS A 83 15.72 -7.14 -5.62
CA CYS A 83 15.13 -8.47 -5.44
C CYS A 83 15.44 -9.46 -6.58
N GLY A 84 16.13 -9.04 -7.64
CA GLY A 84 16.38 -9.87 -8.82
C GLY A 84 15.12 -10.16 -9.65
N LEU A 85 14.10 -9.31 -9.55
CA LEU A 85 12.86 -9.44 -10.31
C LEU A 85 12.97 -8.74 -11.66
N SER A 86 12.76 -9.49 -12.73
CA SER A 86 12.78 -8.97 -14.11
C SER A 86 11.48 -8.28 -14.52
N THR A 87 10.39 -8.53 -13.79
CA THR A 87 9.05 -8.03 -14.11
C THR A 87 8.48 -7.34 -12.89
N PRO A 88 8.21 -6.02 -12.97
CA PRO A 88 7.61 -5.30 -11.85
C PRO A 88 6.15 -5.73 -11.63
N PRO A 89 5.65 -5.68 -10.39
CA PRO A 89 4.25 -5.96 -10.10
C PRO A 89 3.33 -4.92 -10.74
N GLY A 90 2.14 -5.35 -11.16
CA GLY A 90 1.12 -4.48 -11.76
C GLY A 90 0.25 -3.73 -10.75
N SER A 91 0.38 -4.04 -9.46
CA SER A 91 -0.41 -3.45 -8.39
C SER A 91 0.34 -3.39 -7.06
N CYS A 92 -0.10 -2.50 -6.17
CA CYS A 92 0.44 -2.31 -4.85
C CYS A 92 -0.70 -1.97 -3.86
N ASN A 93 -0.85 -2.79 -2.82
CA ASN A 93 -1.67 -2.49 -1.65
C ASN A 93 -0.80 -1.74 -0.63
N ALA A 94 -0.93 -0.42 -0.57
CA ALA A 94 -0.17 0.40 0.35
C ALA A 94 -0.94 0.58 1.66
N ASN A 95 -0.25 0.43 2.80
CA ASN A 95 -0.82 0.55 4.14
C ASN A 95 0.06 1.46 5.00
N LEU A 96 -0.54 2.49 5.61
CA LEU A 96 0.14 3.43 6.49
C LEU A 96 -0.39 3.28 7.93
N TYR A 97 0.54 2.94 8.83
CA TYR A 97 0.33 2.83 10.27
C TYR A 97 1.06 3.98 10.96
N ARG A 98 0.32 4.88 11.60
CA ARG A 98 0.81 6.11 12.23
C ARG A 98 1.21 5.90 13.69
N SER A 99 0.74 4.83 14.31
CA SER A 99 1.07 4.46 15.69
C SER A 99 0.92 2.95 15.91
N GLY A 100 1.40 2.45 17.05
CA GLY A 100 1.25 1.06 17.46
C GLY A 100 -0.19 0.62 17.81
N TYR A 101 -1.16 1.53 17.79
CA TYR A 101 -2.59 1.21 17.99
C TYR A 101 -3.32 0.84 16.69
N GLU A 102 -2.65 1.02 15.55
CA GLU A 102 -3.15 0.68 14.22
C GLU A 102 -2.62 -0.69 13.79
N GLY A 103 -3.33 -1.39 12.91
CA GLY A 103 -2.95 -2.75 12.53
C GLY A 103 -3.85 -3.41 11.50
N VAL A 104 -3.53 -4.66 11.19
CA VAL A 104 -4.34 -5.56 10.37
C VAL A 104 -4.48 -6.87 11.12
N GLY A 105 -5.69 -7.44 11.14
CA GLY A 105 -5.93 -8.73 11.79
C GLY A 105 -5.22 -9.87 11.08
N TRP A 106 -5.14 -11.04 11.71
CA TRP A 106 -4.62 -12.26 11.09
C TRP A 106 -5.36 -12.57 9.77
N HIS A 107 -4.59 -12.77 8.70
CA HIS A 107 -5.08 -13.03 7.36
C HIS A 107 -4.05 -13.82 6.54
N ALA A 108 -4.45 -14.22 5.33
CA ALA A 108 -3.58 -14.69 4.27
C ALA A 108 -3.93 -13.89 3.01
N ASP A 109 -2.91 -13.58 2.21
CA ASP A 109 -3.05 -12.99 0.88
C ASP A 109 -3.43 -14.06 -0.15
#